data_AF-A0A952SZU9-F1
#
_entry.id   AF-A0A952SZU9-F1
#
_cell.length_a   1.000
_cell.length_b   1.000
_cell.length_c   1.000
_cell.angle_alpha   90.00
_cell.angle_beta   90.00
_cell.angle_gamma   90.00
#
_symmetry.space_group_name_H-M   'P 1'
#
loop_
_entity.id
_entity.type
_entity.pdbx_description
1 polymer ?
#
loop_
_entity_poly.entity_id
_entity_poly.type
_entity_poly.pdbx_seq_one_letter_code
_entity_poly.pdbx_strand_id
1 'polypeptide(L)'
;TGEQSPVLMGWQKEPGLIDVFRAANPGVSGGTVWQNIYVDWPTTDRRVDFIFVLDEGTGSSPVVHSSTLAFDQPGRLPNGDALWPSDHRGVMADIEFLSLDRPRISRLPDTSTR
;
A
#
# COMPACT_ATOMS: atom_id res chain seq x y z
N THR A 1 -9.82 5.17 -14.98
CA THR A 1 -8.96 3.99 -14.71
C THR A 1 -9.76 2.96 -13.92
N GLY A 2 -9.21 1.77 -13.61
CA GLY A 2 -9.88 0.76 -12.77
C GLY A 2 -10.30 1.30 -11.39
N GLU A 3 -9.64 2.35 -10.91
CA GLU A 3 -9.96 3.06 -9.66
C GLU A 3 -11.34 3.74 -9.66
N GLN A 4 -11.93 3.99 -10.82
CA GLN A 4 -13.28 4.55 -10.94
C GLN A 4 -14.37 3.46 -10.95
N SER A 5 -14.00 2.19 -10.77
CA SER A 5 -14.96 1.09 -10.70
C SER A 5 -15.92 1.30 -9.52
N PRO A 6 -17.25 1.18 -9.72
CA PRO A 6 -18.22 1.27 -8.63
C PRO A 6 -17.97 0.24 -7.51
N VAL A 7 -17.38 -0.91 -7.84
CA VAL A 7 -17.03 -1.95 -6.86
C VAL A 7 -15.96 -1.44 -5.91
N LEU A 8 -14.86 -0.91 -6.45
CA LEU A 8 -13.76 -0.38 -5.65
C LEU A 8 -14.16 0.89 -4.90
N MET A 9 -14.91 1.79 -5.53
CA MET A 9 -15.48 2.96 -4.84
C MET A 9 -16.42 2.56 -3.70
N GLY A 10 -17.08 1.40 -3.79
CA GLY A 10 -17.88 0.83 -2.71
C GLY A 10 -17.01 0.44 -1.52
N TRP A 11 -15.93 -0.30 -1.77
CA TRP A 11 -14.97 -0.70 -0.73
C TRP A 11 -14.29 0.50 -0.08
N GLN A 12 -13.91 1.53 -0.84
CA GLN A 12 -13.26 2.75 -0.30
C GLN A 12 -14.16 3.57 0.65
N LYS A 13 -15.46 3.26 0.73
CA LYS A 13 -16.36 3.86 1.71
C LYS A 13 -16.37 3.13 3.05
N GLU A 14 -15.80 1.93 3.11
CA GLU A 14 -15.71 1.16 4.34
C GLU A 14 -14.85 1.91 5.37
N PRO A 15 -15.39 2.24 6.56
CA PRO A 15 -14.63 2.91 7.59
C PRO A 15 -13.37 2.14 7.96
N GLY A 16 -12.24 2.83 8.05
CA GLY A 16 -10.95 2.21 8.42
C GLY A 16 -10.25 1.49 7.27
N LEU A 17 -10.86 1.36 6.08
CA LEU A 17 -10.14 0.81 4.92
C LEU A 17 -9.14 1.84 4.37
N ILE A 18 -7.87 1.47 4.39
CA ILE A 18 -6.74 2.28 3.95
C ILE A 18 -6.22 1.71 2.63
N ASP A 19 -6.28 2.51 1.57
CA ASP A 19 -5.52 2.28 0.34
C ASP A 19 -4.07 2.71 0.54
N VAL A 20 -3.18 1.74 0.77
CA VAL A 20 -1.81 1.99 1.21
C VAL A 20 -1.02 2.84 0.21
N PHE A 21 -1.21 2.60 -1.09
CA PHE A 21 -0.53 3.39 -2.12
C PHE A 21 -1.00 4.85 -2.11
N ARG A 22 -2.31 5.08 -1.99
CA ARG A 22 -2.89 6.43 -1.97
C ARG A 22 -2.59 7.18 -0.68
N ALA A 23 -2.50 6.48 0.45
CA ALA A 23 -2.09 7.05 1.73
C ALA A 23 -0.65 7.61 1.65
N ALA A 24 0.27 6.87 1.03
CA ALA A 24 1.66 7.31 0.87
C ALA A 24 1.88 8.28 -0.30
N ASN A 25 1.07 8.21 -1.36
CA ASN A 25 1.31 8.92 -2.63
C ASN A 25 0.05 9.68 -3.13
N PRO A 26 -0.42 10.71 -2.41
CA PRO A 26 -1.58 11.48 -2.83
C PRO A 26 -1.34 12.14 -4.20
N GLY A 27 -2.25 11.92 -5.15
CA GLY A 27 -2.21 12.53 -6.49
C GLY A 27 -1.27 11.86 -7.51
N VAL A 28 -0.46 10.88 -7.12
CA VAL A 28 0.43 10.16 -8.05
C VAL A 28 -0.36 9.15 -8.89
N SER A 29 -0.12 9.02 -10.20
CA SER A 29 -0.92 8.13 -11.07
C SER A 29 -0.95 6.68 -10.57
N GLY A 30 0.22 6.09 -10.27
CA GLY A 30 0.32 4.74 -9.70
C GLY A 30 -0.09 3.62 -10.64
N GLY A 31 0.00 3.81 -11.97
CA GLY A 31 -0.31 2.75 -12.94
C GLY A 31 0.55 1.50 -12.70
N THR A 32 -0.10 0.34 -12.65
CA THR A 32 0.54 -0.95 -12.38
C THR A 32 0.47 -1.90 -13.55
N VAL A 33 -0.22 -1.59 -14.66
CA VAL A 33 -0.43 -2.59 -15.72
C VAL A 33 -0.63 -1.92 -17.07
N TRP A 34 -0.58 -2.75 -18.12
CA TRP A 34 -0.44 -2.41 -19.54
C TRP A 34 0.97 -1.89 -19.86
N GLN A 35 1.99 -2.41 -19.16
CA GLN A 35 3.37 -2.22 -19.57
C GLN A 35 3.62 -3.03 -20.84
N ASN A 36 3.97 -2.36 -21.94
CA ASN A 36 4.55 -3.03 -23.09
C ASN A 36 5.97 -3.44 -22.69
N ILE A 37 6.21 -4.75 -22.66
CA ILE A 37 7.44 -5.28 -22.09
C ILE A 37 8.67 -5.11 -22.98
N TYR A 38 8.50 -4.71 -24.25
CA TYR A 38 9.57 -4.63 -25.24
C TYR A 38 10.05 -3.20 -25.53
N VAL A 39 9.48 -2.18 -24.88
CA VAL A 39 9.91 -0.77 -25.06
C VAL A 39 10.73 -0.31 -23.86
N ASP A 40 11.55 0.73 -24.02
CA ASP A 40 12.42 1.25 -22.97
C ASP A 40 11.76 2.29 -22.05
N TRP A 41 10.59 2.81 -22.41
CA TRP A 41 9.84 3.77 -21.59
C TRP A 41 8.63 3.13 -20.86
N PRO A 42 8.21 3.71 -19.73
CA PRO A 42 7.02 3.27 -19.01
C PRO A 42 5.73 3.49 -19.81
N THR A 43 4.84 2.50 -19.88
CA THR A 43 3.53 2.62 -20.58
C THR A 43 2.32 2.32 -19.71
N THR A 44 2.50 1.97 -18.44
CA THR A 44 1.38 1.67 -17.54
C THR A 44 0.44 2.86 -17.36
N ASP A 45 -0.87 2.65 -17.48
CA ASP A 45 -1.88 3.72 -17.42
C ASP A 45 -3.05 3.45 -16.46
N ARG A 46 -3.09 2.27 -15.84
CA ARG A 46 -4.14 1.85 -14.90
C ARG A 46 -3.53 1.20 -13.67
N ARG A 47 -4.08 1.52 -12.50
CA ARG A 47 -3.78 0.83 -11.24
C ARG A 47 -4.82 -0.26 -10.99
N VAL A 48 -4.38 -1.51 -10.95
CA VAL A 48 -5.24 -2.67 -10.64
C VAL A 48 -4.66 -3.59 -9.57
N ASP A 49 -3.42 -3.33 -9.15
CA ASP A 49 -2.74 -4.05 -8.08
C ASP A 49 -2.76 -3.15 -6.83
N PHE A 50 -3.29 -3.69 -5.73
CA PHE A 50 -3.59 -2.92 -4.52
C PHE A 50 -3.05 -3.62 -3.28
N ILE A 51 -2.64 -2.82 -2.30
CA ILE A 51 -2.51 -3.25 -0.90
C ILE A 51 -3.53 -2.43 -0.12
N PHE A 52 -4.51 -3.12 0.46
CA PHE A 52 -5.45 -2.51 1.40
C PHE A 52 -5.14 -3.00 2.80
N VAL A 53 -5.21 -2.09 3.77
CA VAL A 53 -5.18 -2.42 5.19
C VAL A 53 -6.49 -1.97 5.80
N LEU A 54 -7.09 -2.79 6.66
CA LEU A 54 -8.27 -2.43 7.42
C LEU A 54 -7.84 -2.10 8.86
N ASP A 55 -8.03 -0.85 9.28
CA ASP A 55 -7.91 -0.46 10.68
C ASP A 55 -9.26 -0.64 11.38
N GLU A 56 -9.41 -1.76 12.10
CA GLU A 56 -10.62 -2.06 12.88
C GLU A 56 -10.69 -1.27 14.21
N GLY A 57 -9.68 -0.44 14.52
CA GLY A 57 -9.62 0.34 15.76
C GLY A 57 -9.42 -0.49 17.01
N THR A 58 -9.02 -1.77 16.88
CA THR A 58 -8.80 -2.67 18.03
C THR A 58 -7.36 -3.16 18.10
N GLY A 59 -6.67 -2.84 19.20
CA GLY A 59 -5.40 -3.45 19.60
C GLY A 59 -4.14 -2.99 18.86
N SER A 60 -4.23 -2.64 17.58
CA SER A 60 -3.12 -2.06 16.82
C SER A 60 -3.60 -1.12 15.73
N SER A 61 -2.89 0.00 15.53
CA SER A 61 -3.16 0.93 14.43
C SER A 61 -2.04 0.86 13.38
N PRO A 62 -2.38 0.70 12.09
CA PRO A 62 -1.40 0.66 11.01
C PRO A 62 -0.86 2.05 10.67
N VAL A 63 0.45 2.15 10.51
CA VAL A 63 1.14 3.34 10.00
C VAL A 63 1.80 2.96 8.68
N VAL A 64 1.36 3.61 7.60
CA VAL A 64 1.99 3.46 6.28
C VAL A 64 3.17 4.41 6.20
N HIS A 65 4.39 3.87 6.20
CA HIS A 65 5.61 4.66 6.08
C HIS A 65 5.93 4.96 4.62
N SER A 66 5.76 3.98 3.74
CA SER A 66 5.96 4.15 2.31
C SER A 66 5.17 3.14 1.49
N SER A 67 4.92 3.48 0.22
CA SER A 67 4.44 2.53 -0.77
C SER A 67 4.99 2.91 -2.14
N THR A 68 5.58 1.94 -2.84
CA THR A 68 6.28 2.15 -4.10
C THR A 68 5.86 1.12 -5.14
N LEU A 69 6.07 1.45 -6.41
CA LEU A 69 5.99 0.47 -7.49
C LEU A 69 7.28 -0.34 -7.51
N ALA A 70 7.16 -1.65 -7.69
CA ALA A 70 8.28 -2.56 -7.88
C ALA A 70 8.38 -2.98 -9.35
N PHE A 71 9.60 -3.32 -9.79
CA PHE A 71 9.89 -3.67 -11.19
C PHE A 71 9.48 -2.55 -12.16
N ASP A 72 9.70 -1.30 -11.77
CA ASP A 72 9.27 -0.09 -12.48
C ASP A 72 10.32 0.42 -13.49
N GLN A 73 11.32 -0.41 -13.82
CA GLN A 73 12.34 -0.14 -14.82
C GLN A 73 12.57 -1.37 -15.70
N PRO A 74 12.93 -1.19 -16.99
CA PRO A 74 13.31 -2.30 -17.85
C PRO A 74 14.73 -2.79 -17.54
N GLY A 75 14.94 -4.09 -17.70
CA GLY A 75 16.28 -4.66 -17.86
C GLY A 75 16.81 -4.48 -19.29
N ARG A 76 18.01 -5.01 -19.53
CA ARG A 76 18.62 -5.12 -20.85
C ARG A 76 19.02 -6.56 -21.15
N LEU A 77 18.61 -7.04 -22.32
CA LEU A 77 19.02 -8.33 -22.85
C LEU A 77 20.46 -8.26 -23.39
N PRO A 78 21.14 -9.42 -23.64
CA PRO A 78 22.49 -9.43 -24.17
C PRO A 78 22.67 -8.68 -25.51
N ASN A 79 21.60 -8.56 -26.30
CA ASN A 79 21.58 -7.81 -27.56
C ASN A 79 21.31 -6.30 -27.38
N GLY A 80 21.13 -5.83 -26.15
CA GLY A 80 20.83 -4.44 -25.81
C GLY A 80 19.35 -4.09 -25.80
N ASP A 81 18.45 -5.00 -26.14
CA ASP A 81 17.01 -4.73 -26.15
C ASP A 81 16.45 -4.56 -24.73
N ALA A 82 15.43 -3.72 -24.61
CA ALA A 82 14.68 -3.56 -23.38
C ALA A 82 13.80 -4.78 -23.12
N LEU A 83 13.78 -5.23 -21.86
CA LEU A 83 12.79 -6.19 -21.41
C LEU A 83 12.30 -5.81 -20.02
N TRP A 84 11.01 -5.52 -19.89
CA TRP A 84 10.36 -5.36 -18.60
C TRP A 84 10.07 -6.74 -17.98
N PRO A 85 10.12 -6.87 -16.64
CA PRO A 85 9.88 -8.15 -15.98
C PRO A 85 8.46 -8.70 -16.17
N SER A 86 7.47 -7.83 -16.41
CA SER A 86 6.06 -8.20 -16.57
C SER A 86 5.28 -7.05 -17.24
N ASP A 87 4.10 -7.35 -17.78
CA ASP A 87 3.12 -6.35 -18.22
C ASP A 87 2.45 -5.63 -17.02
N HIS A 88 2.67 -6.16 -15.82
CA HIS A 88 2.39 -5.52 -14.54
C HIS A 88 3.67 -5.01 -13.84
N ARG A 89 3.52 -3.95 -13.05
CA ARG A 89 4.46 -3.54 -11.99
C ARG A 89 3.97 -4.13 -10.67
N GLY A 90 4.91 -4.54 -9.84
CA GLY A 90 4.59 -4.92 -8.47
C GLY A 90 4.22 -3.70 -7.63
N VAL A 91 3.60 -3.95 -6.48
CA VAL A 91 3.40 -2.95 -5.44
C VAL A 91 4.10 -3.41 -4.17
N MET A 92 4.84 -2.51 -3.53
CA MET A 92 5.54 -2.75 -2.27
C MET A 92 5.15 -1.67 -1.27
N ALA A 93 5.09 -2.03 0.01
CA ALA A 93 4.81 -1.07 1.07
C ALA A 93 5.58 -1.43 2.34
N ASP A 94 5.93 -0.39 3.08
CA ASP A 94 6.42 -0.49 4.46
C ASP A 94 5.29 -0.03 5.40
N ILE A 95 4.85 -0.96 6.24
CA ILE A 95 3.68 -0.81 7.10
C ILE A 95 4.06 -1.29 8.49
N GLU A 96 3.96 -0.40 9.46
CA GLU A 96 4.15 -0.71 10.88
C GLU A 96 2.79 -0.88 11.56
N PHE A 97 2.66 -1.88 12.44
CA PHE A 97 1.46 -2.09 13.25
C PHE A 97 1.79 -1.77 14.71
N LEU A 98 1.41 -0.57 15.15
CA LEU A 98 1.67 -0.10 16.50
C LEU A 98 0.63 -0.67 17.46
N SER A 99 1.05 -1.36 18.53
CA SER A 99 0.11 -1.78 19.56
C SER A 99 -0.41 -0.57 20.32
N LEU A 100 -1.73 -0.47 20.42
CA LEU A 100 -2.38 0.49 21.31
C LEU A 100 -2.33 -0.09 22.73
N ASP A 101 -1.17 0.04 23.39
CA ASP A 101 -1.05 -0.31 24.80
C ASP A 101 -2.17 0.41 25.57
N ARG A 102 -3.14 -0.35 26.09
CA ARG A 102 -4.08 0.19 27.07
C ARG A 102 -3.25 0.79 28.20
N PRO A 103 -3.51 2.03 28.65
CA PRO A 103 -2.75 2.60 29.75
C PRO A 103 -2.76 1.58 30.90
N ARG A 104 -1.58 1.13 31.31
CA ARG A 104 -1.42 0.39 32.56
C ARG A 104 -2.02 1.30 33.62
N ILE A 105 -3.23 0.99 34.07
CA ILE A 105 -3.75 1.52 35.32
C ILE A 105 -2.74 1.02 36.35
N SER A 106 -1.79 1.88 36.69
CA SER A 106 -0.93 1.69 37.84
C SER A 106 -1.90 1.50 38.99
N ARG A 107 -2.00 0.27 39.49
CA ARG A 107 -2.73 0.00 40.73
C ARG A 107 -2.07 0.91 41.76
N LEU A 108 -2.80 1.95 42.18
CA LEU A 108 -2.46 2.69 43.38
C LEU A 108 -2.17 1.66 44.48
N PRO A 109 -1.06 1.79 45.22
CA PRO A 109 -0.78 0.88 46.31
C PRO A 109 -1.94 1.00 47.31
N ASP A 110 -2.51 -0.15 47.65
CA ASP A 110 -3.57 -0.30 48.61
C ASP A 110 -3.06 0.20 49.98
N THR A 111 -3.36 1.44 50.34
CA THR A 111 -3.08 1.96 51.67
C THR A 111 -4.14 1.43 52.62
N SER A 112 -4.03 0.14 52.93
CA SER A 112 -4.64 -0.45 54.10
C SER A 112 -3.55 -1.18 54.87
N THR A 113 -3.00 -0.52 55.89
CA THR A 113 -2.70 -1.17 57.16
C THR A 113 -2.36 -0.15 58.27
N ARG A 114 -3.27 -0.12 59.24
CA ARG A 114 -3.17 0.18 60.68
C ARG A 114 -2.86 1.61 61.15
#